data_AF-A0A0G4F888-F1
#
_entry.id   AF-A0A0G4F888-F1
#
_cell.length_a   1.000
_cell.length_b   1.000
_cell.length_c   1.000
_cell.angle_alpha   90.00
_cell.angle_beta   90.00
_cell.angle_gamma   90.00
#
_symmetry.space_group_name_H-M   'P 1'
#
loop_
_entity.id
_entity.type
_entity.pdbx_description
1 polymer ?
#
loop_
_entity_poly.entity_id
_entity_poly.type
_entity_poly.pdbx_seq_one_letter_code
_entity_poly.pdbx_strand_id
1 'polypeptide(L)'
;MSCLLSLQARRRLSRDELANVFGHLHPWELTPLWRRLGTPIFHESAANYTHLVIDCEDDTKRRMWEAMTLAVAHKWGKRATSIREIKHRYPTRWKGLWGGWCRGTWVALVEGHGRGRAAIAEKKRRERDAGEGIAAAPRQDDDGDRSADKGTLEMLSFEEVESFEEVGLDDNIYMTYPPPSSALPRAPTAPVHLPALKTIRSRDDECLTARVDRQWHTPAVKTLITRDSWLASWVKGGRAWVRDCEAIEVLDLNGRYADHAARVLSGAPTDGKSLAALRTLRGVGMYWNRPADIDRLREVKVARGVRQSIRELEIEMGWMPSTDASVECSQRVAQLIDAIARHEAVEKGVFALNNDSTCGTIDAELLSRSSTGPAAVQQIINQFAKRALTVVSGGEDEAVRATITDDTFPAAHTLLLIGDALDDEAKKKRTVEIASNTPSLSCVKAGDKEHGVELLGPAGEVWVFLERLQAALVSRGRERSLTLCLDLVANELTAPVHSKSSPCLWGRDSNDKLPPVEEVTMTVSVGFVDDDQFETFYSNVIATITSFNDELKGHKKTYVELLSGNLRTDFQQRFMAQQAGLSLLSGGPYKVSLDANGLCVERRNAAT
;
A
#
# COMPACT_ATOMS: atom_id res chain seq x y z
N MET A 1 44.06 12.01 -6.45
CA MET A 1 43.98 13.49 -6.36
C MET A 1 43.99 14.07 -4.93
N SER A 2 43.85 13.30 -3.83
CA SER A 2 43.63 13.86 -2.48
C SER A 2 44.89 14.38 -1.72
N CYS A 3 46.12 13.95 -2.05
CA CYS A 3 47.30 14.35 -1.27
C CYS A 3 47.81 15.79 -1.55
N LEU A 4 47.68 16.30 -2.78
CA LEU A 4 48.22 17.62 -3.14
C LEU A 4 47.32 18.79 -2.74
N LEU A 5 46.01 18.56 -2.58
CA LEU A 5 45.06 19.63 -2.21
C LEU A 5 45.17 20.05 -0.73
N SER A 6 45.46 19.15 0.21
CA SER A 6 45.32 19.46 1.65
C SER A 6 46.36 20.45 2.21
N LEU A 7 47.59 20.45 1.68
CA LEU A 7 48.68 21.32 2.16
C LEU A 7 48.72 22.67 1.43
N GLN A 8 48.37 22.69 0.13
CA GLN A 8 48.36 23.92 -0.68
C GLN A 8 47.07 24.73 -0.48
N ALA A 9 45.90 24.07 -0.33
CA ALA A 9 44.62 24.76 -0.08
C ALA A 9 44.59 25.42 1.31
N ARG A 10 45.23 24.83 2.34
CA ARG A 10 45.39 25.46 3.67
C ARG A 10 46.14 26.79 3.66
N ARG A 11 46.87 27.10 2.58
CA ARG A 11 47.58 28.38 2.42
C ARG A 11 46.80 29.40 1.59
N ARG A 12 45.63 29.05 1.03
CA ARG A 12 44.86 29.90 0.10
C ARG A 12 43.38 30.03 0.45
N LEU A 13 42.81 29.04 1.14
CA LEU A 13 41.43 29.04 1.59
C LEU A 13 41.40 29.25 3.11
N SER A 14 40.47 30.07 3.55
CA SER A 14 40.09 30.21 4.96
C SER A 14 39.62 28.87 5.53
N ARG A 15 39.60 28.81 6.86
CA ARG A 15 39.16 27.63 7.59
C ARG A 15 37.70 27.27 7.25
N ASP A 16 36.84 28.27 7.18
CA ASP A 16 35.42 28.13 6.89
C ASP A 16 35.20 27.64 5.45
N GLU A 17 35.96 28.14 4.48
CA GLU A 17 35.95 27.65 3.09
C GLU A 17 36.37 26.18 3.01
N LEU A 18 37.41 25.78 3.74
CA LEU A 18 37.81 24.37 3.81
C LEU A 18 36.72 23.52 4.48
N ALA A 19 36.13 24.02 5.56
CA ALA A 19 35.06 23.32 6.25
C ALA A 19 33.85 23.08 5.33
N ASN A 20 33.49 24.08 4.52
CA ASN A 20 32.44 24.00 3.51
C ASN A 20 32.78 23.00 2.40
N VAL A 21 33.98 23.05 1.82
CA VAL A 21 34.40 22.09 0.78
C VAL A 21 34.32 20.65 1.29
N PHE A 22 34.86 20.40 2.50
CA PHE A 22 34.84 19.06 3.09
C PHE A 22 33.47 18.66 3.65
N GLY A 23 32.55 19.62 3.87
CA GLY A 23 31.17 19.36 4.28
C GLY A 23 30.33 18.68 3.20
N HIS A 24 30.80 18.65 1.95
CA HIS A 24 30.18 17.91 0.84
C HIS A 24 30.60 16.45 0.74
N LEU A 25 31.65 16.04 1.47
CA LEU A 25 32.03 14.64 1.52
C LEU A 25 30.94 13.84 2.23
N HIS A 26 31.01 12.52 2.22
CA HIS A 26 30.18 11.70 3.10
C HIS A 26 30.88 11.41 4.44
N PRO A 27 30.14 10.98 5.49
CA PRO A 27 30.73 10.68 6.79
C PRO A 27 31.96 9.77 6.78
N TRP A 28 31.97 8.73 5.95
CA TRP A 28 33.07 7.78 5.80
C TRP A 28 34.19 8.27 4.89
N GLU A 29 33.96 9.27 4.04
CA GLU A 29 35.02 9.93 3.27
C GLU A 29 35.73 10.98 4.15
N LEU A 30 34.97 11.66 5.01
CA LEU A 30 35.52 12.65 5.93
C LEU A 30 36.28 12.00 7.10
N THR A 31 35.80 10.89 7.65
CA THR A 31 36.40 10.25 8.84
C THR A 31 37.87 9.87 8.66
N PRO A 32 38.29 9.21 7.54
CA PRO A 32 39.69 8.92 7.26
C PRO A 32 40.55 10.19 7.11
N LEU A 33 39.94 11.29 6.67
CA LEU A 33 40.62 12.57 6.51
C LEU A 33 40.82 13.30 7.85
N TRP A 34 40.19 12.87 8.94
CA TRP A 34 40.28 13.55 10.25
C TRP A 34 41.72 13.86 10.68
N ARG A 35 42.65 12.89 10.58
CA ARG A 35 44.06 13.11 10.95
C ARG A 35 44.73 14.18 10.10
N ARG A 36 44.32 14.33 8.83
CA ARG A 36 44.90 15.29 7.87
C ARG A 36 44.27 16.68 8.03
N LEU A 37 42.95 16.73 8.18
CA LEU A 37 42.18 17.97 8.34
C LEU A 37 42.36 18.62 9.72
N GLY A 38 42.73 17.84 10.73
CA GLY A 38 42.74 18.28 12.11
C GLY A 38 41.33 18.37 12.68
N THR A 39 41.22 18.27 14.00
CA THR A 39 39.93 18.27 14.72
C THR A 39 39.05 19.49 14.44
N PRO A 40 39.56 20.73 14.35
CA PRO A 40 38.71 21.90 14.15
C PRO A 40 37.97 21.89 12.81
N ILE A 41 38.70 21.70 11.69
CA ILE A 41 38.12 21.64 10.34
C ILE A 41 37.19 20.43 10.22
N PHE A 42 37.60 19.26 10.72
CA PHE A 42 36.76 18.06 10.67
C PHE A 42 35.41 18.25 11.39
N HIS A 43 35.41 18.82 12.60
CA HIS A 43 34.16 19.07 13.33
C HIS A 43 33.28 20.12 12.64
N GLU A 44 33.90 21.14 12.05
CA GLU A 44 33.20 22.21 11.34
C GLU A 44 32.57 21.70 10.05
N SER A 45 33.29 20.90 9.27
CA SER A 45 32.74 20.19 8.10
C SER A 45 31.58 19.27 8.49
N ALA A 46 31.72 18.47 9.54
CA ALA A 46 30.64 17.61 10.03
C ALA A 46 29.43 18.43 10.51
N ALA A 47 29.64 19.61 11.07
CA ALA A 47 28.56 20.50 11.52
C ALA A 47 27.78 21.13 10.34
N ASN A 48 28.35 21.19 9.13
CA ASN A 48 27.71 21.79 7.96
C ASN A 48 26.70 20.87 7.25
N TYR A 49 26.62 19.59 7.63
CA TYR A 49 25.65 18.67 7.03
C TYR A 49 24.23 19.05 7.42
N THR A 50 23.41 19.28 6.40
CA THR A 50 21.98 19.57 6.55
C THR A 50 21.11 18.38 6.15
N HIS A 51 21.57 17.54 5.23
CA HIS A 51 20.84 16.37 4.75
C HIS A 51 21.75 15.15 4.80
N LEU A 52 21.27 14.07 5.42
CA LEU A 52 22.00 12.82 5.52
C LEU A 52 21.16 11.70 4.93
N VAL A 53 21.67 11.02 3.90
CA VAL A 53 21.00 9.91 3.23
C VAL A 53 21.73 8.60 3.53
N ILE A 54 21.03 7.68 4.19
CA ILE A 54 21.45 6.28 4.36
C ILE A 54 20.83 5.52 3.20
N ASP A 55 21.65 4.96 2.31
CA ASP A 55 21.20 4.51 1.00
C ASP A 55 21.71 3.11 0.66
N CYS A 56 20.82 2.24 0.20
CA CYS A 56 21.14 0.89 -0.25
C CYS A 56 21.16 0.74 -1.78
N GLU A 57 20.82 1.78 -2.55
CA GLU A 57 20.72 1.70 -4.02
C GLU A 57 22.09 1.41 -4.69
N ASP A 58 23.16 1.95 -4.10
CA ASP A 58 24.53 1.71 -4.55
C ASP A 58 25.22 0.73 -3.59
N ASP A 59 25.79 -0.33 -4.14
CA ASP A 59 26.42 -1.43 -3.39
C ASP A 59 27.57 -0.94 -2.49
N THR A 60 28.31 0.08 -2.93
CA THR A 60 29.40 0.66 -2.16
C THR A 60 28.84 1.42 -0.95
N LYS A 61 27.80 2.24 -1.13
CA LYS A 61 27.09 2.93 -0.04
C LYS A 61 26.44 1.93 0.91
N ARG A 62 25.79 0.90 0.39
CA ARG A 62 25.12 -0.14 1.18
C ARG A 62 26.08 -0.80 2.16
N ARG A 63 27.16 -1.42 1.64
CA ARG A 63 28.17 -2.15 2.44
C ARG A 63 28.81 -1.28 3.51
N MET A 64 28.99 -0.02 3.19
CA MET A 64 29.59 0.95 4.08
C MET A 64 28.65 1.37 5.21
N TRP A 65 27.35 1.51 4.96
CA TRP A 65 26.37 1.75 6.03
C TRP A 65 26.21 0.52 6.92
N GLU A 66 26.28 -0.68 6.34
CA GLU A 66 26.27 -1.96 7.05
C GLU A 66 27.51 -2.14 7.94
N ALA A 67 28.68 -1.70 7.48
CA ALA A 67 29.93 -1.74 8.24
C ALA A 67 30.03 -0.62 9.31
N MET A 68 29.14 0.38 9.27
CA MET A 68 29.19 1.49 10.22
C MET A 68 28.75 1.04 11.61
N THR A 69 29.68 1.00 12.55
CA THR A 69 29.35 0.72 13.96
C THR A 69 28.47 1.80 14.58
N LEU A 70 27.56 1.40 15.48
CA LEU A 70 26.66 2.32 16.20
C LEU A 70 27.41 3.42 16.96
N ALA A 71 28.59 3.12 17.51
CA ALA A 71 29.42 4.10 18.22
C ALA A 71 29.96 5.19 17.27
N VAL A 72 30.32 4.82 16.03
CA VAL A 72 30.75 5.76 15.01
C VAL A 72 29.56 6.62 14.55
N ALA A 73 28.42 6.00 14.28
CA ALA A 73 27.17 6.69 13.91
C ALA A 73 26.75 7.72 14.97
N HIS A 74 26.76 7.34 16.25
CA HIS A 74 26.43 8.26 17.35
C HIS A 74 27.44 9.43 17.47
N LYS A 75 28.74 9.17 17.32
CA LYS A 75 29.76 10.25 17.32
C LYS A 75 29.56 11.20 16.14
N TRP A 76 29.14 10.68 14.99
CA TRP A 76 28.79 11.46 13.82
C TRP A 76 27.59 12.36 14.07
N GLY A 77 26.48 11.80 14.56
CA GLY A 77 25.30 12.57 14.96
C GLY A 77 25.66 13.71 15.91
N LYS A 78 26.48 13.44 16.93
CA LYS A 78 26.93 14.44 17.92
C LYS A 78 27.65 15.64 17.30
N ARG A 79 28.32 15.46 16.17
CA ARG A 79 29.06 16.52 15.47
C ARG A 79 28.18 17.23 14.45
N ALA A 80 27.29 16.49 13.81
CA ALA A 80 26.39 16.97 12.77
C ALA A 80 25.19 17.73 13.36
N THR A 81 25.49 18.89 13.94
CA THR A 81 24.56 19.70 14.72
C THR A 81 23.68 20.64 13.89
N SER A 82 23.82 20.61 12.56
CA SER A 82 22.95 21.35 11.62
C SER A 82 22.08 20.44 10.74
N ILE A 83 22.05 19.13 11.02
CA ILE A 83 21.19 18.19 10.28
C ILE A 83 19.75 18.68 10.38
N ARG A 84 19.08 18.73 9.23
CA ARG A 84 17.66 19.02 9.06
C ARG A 84 16.87 17.81 8.59
N GLU A 85 17.48 16.95 7.78
CA GLU A 85 16.83 15.74 7.29
C GLU A 85 17.74 14.53 7.44
N ILE A 86 17.17 13.43 7.93
CA ILE A 86 17.74 12.09 7.78
C ILE A 86 16.79 11.28 6.91
N LYS A 87 17.29 10.84 5.76
CA LYS A 87 16.58 9.99 4.82
C LYS A 87 17.20 8.59 4.85
N HIS A 88 16.36 7.57 5.01
CA HIS A 88 16.74 6.17 5.05
C HIS A 88 16.10 5.44 3.88
N ARG A 89 16.89 5.10 2.88
CA ARG A 89 16.50 4.37 1.67
C ARG A 89 16.89 2.91 1.83
N TYR A 90 15.90 2.04 2.03
CA TYR A 90 16.08 0.63 2.41
C TYR A 90 15.54 -0.32 1.33
N PRO A 91 16.03 -1.57 1.23
CA PRO A 91 15.66 -2.47 0.13
C PRO A 91 14.25 -3.08 0.29
N THR A 92 13.46 -3.12 -0.80
CA THR A 92 12.06 -3.63 -0.85
C THR A 92 11.93 -5.13 -0.58
N ARG A 93 12.81 -5.93 -1.17
CA ARG A 93 12.54 -7.35 -1.49
C ARG A 93 12.49 -8.29 -0.29
N TRP A 94 12.80 -7.80 0.92
CA TRP A 94 13.01 -8.63 2.10
C TRP A 94 12.15 -8.21 3.30
N LYS A 95 10.88 -7.88 3.04
CA LYS A 95 9.84 -7.63 4.06
C LYS A 95 9.72 -8.84 4.98
N GLY A 96 10.37 -8.78 6.14
CA GLY A 96 10.37 -9.84 7.16
C GLY A 96 11.74 -10.19 7.70
N LEU A 97 12.76 -10.30 6.84
CA LEU A 97 14.15 -10.54 7.27
C LEU A 97 14.91 -9.22 7.45
N TRP A 98 14.71 -8.20 6.62
CA TRP A 98 15.58 -7.01 6.68
C TRP A 98 14.86 -5.72 7.09
N GLY A 99 13.71 -5.81 7.76
CA GLY A 99 13.03 -4.65 8.35
C GLY A 99 13.91 -3.85 9.33
N GLY A 100 15.05 -4.41 9.75
CA GLY A 100 16.04 -3.70 10.56
C GLY A 100 17.20 -3.05 9.81
N TRP A 101 17.29 -3.09 8.47
CA TRP A 101 18.49 -2.65 7.75
C TRP A 101 18.90 -1.23 8.18
N CYS A 102 20.12 -1.08 8.68
CA CYS A 102 20.67 0.18 9.23
C CYS A 102 19.77 0.92 10.24
N ARG A 103 18.80 0.22 10.85
CA ARG A 103 17.89 0.80 11.85
C ARG A 103 18.64 1.36 13.04
N GLY A 104 19.59 0.59 13.57
CA GLY A 104 20.46 1.03 14.66
C GLY A 104 21.30 2.25 14.29
N THR A 105 21.82 2.29 13.06
CA THR A 105 22.66 3.38 12.57
C THR A 105 21.92 4.71 12.54
N TRP A 106 20.72 4.78 11.94
CA TRP A 106 19.98 6.04 11.90
C TRP A 106 19.51 6.48 13.29
N VAL A 107 19.12 5.54 14.16
CA VAL A 107 18.77 5.83 15.56
C VAL A 107 19.97 6.42 16.30
N ALA A 108 21.15 5.81 16.16
CA ALA A 108 22.38 6.31 16.76
C ALA A 108 22.73 7.72 16.27
N LEU A 109 22.51 8.01 14.99
CA LEU A 109 22.68 9.36 14.41
C LEU A 109 21.72 10.38 15.04
N VAL A 110 20.43 10.06 15.16
CA VAL A 110 19.42 10.94 15.77
C VAL A 110 19.75 11.25 17.23
N GLU A 111 20.12 10.24 18.02
CA GLU A 111 20.44 10.43 19.43
C GLU A 111 21.77 11.18 19.63
N GLY A 112 22.75 10.85 18.80
CA GLY A 112 23.98 11.60 18.71
C GLY A 112 23.68 13.08 18.46
N HIS A 113 22.84 13.37 17.46
CA HIS A 113 22.42 14.72 17.08
C HIS A 113 21.78 15.47 18.25
N GLY A 114 20.74 14.89 18.86
CA GLY A 114 20.08 15.50 20.03
C GLY A 114 21.07 15.79 21.17
N ARG A 115 22.02 14.88 21.43
CA ARG A 115 23.07 15.09 22.44
C ARG A 115 24.07 16.17 22.07
N GLY A 116 24.43 16.27 20.79
CA GLY A 116 25.29 17.33 20.26
C GLY A 116 24.67 18.72 20.44
N ARG A 117 23.39 18.83 20.09
CA ARG A 117 22.56 20.04 20.27
C ARG A 117 22.45 20.46 21.74
N ALA A 118 22.07 19.52 22.62
CA ALA A 118 21.99 19.76 24.06
C ALA A 118 23.31 20.30 24.65
N ALA A 119 24.47 19.78 24.20
CA ALA A 119 25.77 20.27 24.64
C ALA A 119 26.07 21.71 24.18
N ILE A 120 25.65 22.09 22.97
CA ILE A 120 25.77 23.48 22.47
C ILE A 120 24.87 24.41 23.29
N ALA A 121 23.63 23.99 23.55
CA ALA A 121 22.66 24.75 24.34
C ALA A 121 23.19 25.06 25.74
N GLU A 122 23.71 24.03 26.42
CA GLU A 122 24.29 24.14 27.76
C GLU A 122 25.52 25.05 27.77
N LYS A 123 26.40 24.93 26.76
CA LYS A 123 27.56 25.82 26.63
C LYS A 123 27.12 27.28 26.52
N LYS A 124 26.16 27.58 25.65
CA LYS A 124 25.60 28.94 25.48
C LYS A 124 24.90 29.46 26.73
N ARG A 125 24.32 28.58 27.55
CA ARG A 125 23.73 28.95 28.84
C ARG A 125 24.84 29.37 29.82
N ARG A 126 25.87 28.56 29.99
CA ARG A 126 27.01 28.87 30.88
C ARG A 126 27.75 30.14 30.49
N GLU A 127 27.94 30.38 29.19
CA GLU A 127 28.58 31.61 28.69
C GLU A 127 27.75 32.87 29.02
N ARG A 128 26.42 32.77 29.06
CA ARG A 128 25.53 33.86 29.51
C ARG A 128 25.62 34.06 31.01
N ASP A 129 25.48 32.98 31.78
CA ASP A 129 25.52 33.02 33.25
C ASP A 129 26.88 33.54 33.77
N ALA A 130 27.98 33.26 33.07
CA ALA A 130 29.30 33.78 33.39
C ALA A 130 29.53 35.24 32.94
N GLY A 131 28.78 35.72 31.94
CA GLY A 131 28.86 37.09 31.41
C GLY A 131 28.11 38.13 32.24
N GLU A 132 27.14 37.73 33.07
CA GLU A 132 26.36 38.62 33.95
C GLU A 132 27.17 39.13 35.17
N GLY A 133 28.40 38.66 35.38
CA GLY A 133 29.28 39.10 36.47
C GLY A 133 30.06 40.40 36.23
N ILE A 134 30.01 40.99 35.02
CA ILE A 134 30.74 42.22 34.69
C ILE A 134 29.82 43.19 33.94
N ALA A 135 29.36 44.22 34.65
CA ALA A 135 28.51 45.34 34.22
C ALA A 135 26.98 45.10 34.21
N ALA A 136 26.35 45.53 35.31
CA ALA A 136 24.93 45.83 35.38
C ALA A 136 24.60 47.04 34.49
N ALA A 137 23.95 46.80 33.37
CA ALA A 137 23.13 47.79 32.69
C ALA A 137 21.71 47.21 32.56
N PRO A 138 20.65 48.01 32.76
CA PRO A 138 19.28 47.50 32.81
C PRO A 138 18.88 47.06 31.40
N ARG A 139 18.73 45.76 31.20
CA ARG A 139 18.11 45.24 29.98
C ARG A 139 16.61 45.23 30.17
N GLN A 140 16.00 46.14 29.43
CA GLN A 140 14.63 46.19 28.99
C GLN A 140 14.02 44.78 28.89
N ASP A 141 12.87 44.60 29.54
CA ASP A 141 12.03 43.40 29.56
C ASP A 141 11.62 42.96 28.15
N ASP A 142 12.55 42.38 27.40
CA ASP A 142 12.22 41.59 26.21
C ASP A 142 11.93 40.18 26.70
N ASP A 143 10.69 40.01 27.16
CA ASP A 143 10.05 38.76 27.62
C ASP A 143 9.87 37.74 26.47
N GLY A 144 10.68 37.85 25.41
CA GLY A 144 10.65 37.06 24.20
C GLY A 144 11.93 36.24 24.04
N ASP A 145 11.81 34.93 24.16
CA ASP A 145 12.84 33.97 23.76
C ASP A 145 14.01 33.85 24.76
N ARG A 146 13.70 33.34 25.96
CA ARG A 146 14.54 32.34 26.62
C ARG A 146 14.78 31.20 25.62
N SER A 147 15.70 31.41 24.68
CA SER A 147 15.89 30.55 23.51
C SER A 147 16.36 29.18 23.96
N ALA A 148 15.38 28.34 24.28
CA ALA A 148 15.50 26.91 24.30
C ALA A 148 16.07 26.53 22.94
N ASP A 149 17.09 25.68 22.93
CA ASP A 149 17.68 25.20 21.69
C ASP A 149 16.57 24.70 20.76
N LYS A 150 16.30 25.46 19.70
CA LYS A 150 15.21 25.17 18.75
C LYS A 150 15.46 23.86 18.00
N GLY A 151 16.65 23.25 18.14
CA GLY A 151 17.08 22.07 17.39
C GLY A 151 17.27 22.40 15.91
N THR A 152 17.70 21.43 15.12
CA THR A 152 17.76 21.60 13.66
C THR A 152 17.15 20.44 12.88
N LEU A 153 17.06 19.23 13.44
CA LEU A 153 16.48 18.09 12.75
C LEU A 153 14.97 18.30 12.58
N GLU A 154 14.52 18.47 11.33
CA GLU A 154 13.15 18.79 10.94
C GLU A 154 12.39 17.60 10.34
N MET A 155 13.09 16.65 9.72
CA MET A 155 12.46 15.54 8.99
C MET A 155 13.19 14.20 9.15
N LEU A 156 12.41 13.14 9.30
CA LEU A 156 12.81 11.75 9.11
C LEU A 156 12.01 11.15 7.95
N SER A 157 12.69 10.65 6.92
CA SER A 157 12.06 9.98 5.77
C SER A 157 12.59 8.56 5.64
N PHE A 158 11.71 7.57 5.48
CA PHE A 158 12.05 6.17 5.25
C PHE A 158 11.41 5.74 3.93
N GLU A 159 12.26 5.50 2.93
CA GLU A 159 11.89 5.25 1.54
C GLU A 159 12.35 3.85 1.15
N GLU A 160 11.47 3.13 0.47
CA GLU A 160 11.78 1.83 -0.07
C GLU A 160 12.45 2.00 -1.45
N VAL A 161 13.49 1.22 -1.72
CA VAL A 161 14.20 1.17 -3.00
C VAL A 161 14.09 -0.22 -3.59
N GLU A 162 13.54 -0.28 -4.80
CA GLU A 162 13.54 -1.49 -5.63
C GLU A 162 14.99 -1.83 -5.98
N SER A 163 15.53 -2.84 -5.32
CA SER A 163 16.86 -3.35 -5.63
C SER A 163 16.81 -4.11 -6.96
N PHE A 164 17.54 -3.65 -7.97
CA PHE A 164 17.67 -4.25 -9.32
C PHE A 164 18.35 -5.64 -9.36
N GLU A 165 18.49 -6.33 -8.22
CA GLU A 165 19.19 -7.61 -8.09
C GLU A 165 18.34 -8.81 -8.58
N GLU A 166 17.66 -8.69 -9.72
CA GLU A 166 17.24 -9.87 -10.50
C GLU A 166 18.38 -10.45 -11.33
N VAL A 167 19.52 -9.76 -11.43
CA VAL A 167 20.67 -10.21 -12.22
C VAL A 167 21.81 -10.67 -11.29
N GLY A 168 21.62 -11.84 -10.67
CA GLY A 168 22.72 -12.73 -10.29
C GLY A 168 23.80 -12.18 -9.33
N LEU A 169 23.42 -11.47 -8.26
CA LEU A 169 24.34 -11.38 -7.14
C LEU A 169 24.51 -12.78 -6.55
N ASP A 170 25.70 -13.35 -6.71
CA ASP A 170 26.13 -14.58 -6.06
C ASP A 170 25.66 -14.60 -4.59
N ASP A 171 24.83 -15.59 -4.25
CA ASP A 171 24.33 -15.91 -2.90
C ASP A 171 25.43 -16.16 -1.85
N ASN A 172 26.70 -15.91 -2.18
CA ASN A 172 27.86 -16.44 -1.47
C ASN A 172 28.60 -15.41 -0.60
N ILE A 173 28.19 -14.14 -0.58
CA ILE A 173 28.64 -13.22 0.48
C ILE A 173 27.60 -13.27 1.61
N TYR A 174 27.71 -14.32 2.43
CA TYR A 174 27.05 -14.41 3.74
C TYR A 174 27.49 -13.23 4.61
N MET A 175 26.83 -12.09 4.49
CA MET A 175 26.89 -11.08 5.54
C MET A 175 26.31 -11.68 6.80
N THR A 176 27.00 -11.48 7.93
CA THR A 176 26.55 -11.95 9.24
C THR A 176 25.20 -11.30 9.52
N TYR A 177 24.14 -12.11 9.48
CA TYR A 177 22.80 -11.64 9.67
C TYR A 177 22.39 -11.77 11.15
N PRO A 178 21.82 -10.73 11.78
CA PRO A 178 21.62 -9.37 11.24
C PRO A 178 22.93 -8.55 11.27
N PRO A 179 23.15 -7.62 10.33
CA PRO A 179 24.36 -6.80 10.35
C PRO A 179 24.38 -5.93 11.62
N PRO A 180 25.55 -5.63 12.20
CA PRO A 180 25.68 -4.86 13.45
C PRO A 180 24.97 -3.50 13.42
N SER A 181 24.78 -2.92 12.23
CA SER A 181 24.05 -1.68 11.98
C SER A 181 22.54 -1.76 12.22
N SER A 182 21.96 -2.97 12.33
CA SER A 182 20.51 -3.19 12.44
C SER A 182 20.00 -3.20 13.88
N ALA A 183 20.86 -3.63 14.82
CA ALA A 183 20.51 -3.67 16.24
C ALA A 183 20.36 -2.25 16.79
N LEU A 184 19.27 -1.99 17.52
CA LEU A 184 19.09 -0.69 18.17
C LEU A 184 20.22 -0.44 19.18
N PRO A 185 20.78 0.78 19.25
CA PRO A 185 21.67 1.13 20.34
C PRO A 185 20.94 1.01 21.68
N ARG A 186 21.67 0.77 22.77
CA ARG A 186 21.09 0.78 24.12
C ARG A 186 20.24 2.05 24.31
N ALA A 187 19.06 1.91 24.93
CA ALA A 187 18.20 3.05 25.19
C ALA A 187 18.96 4.13 25.98
N PRO A 188 18.81 5.41 25.60
CA PRO A 188 19.53 6.49 26.26
C PRO A 188 19.05 6.62 27.71
N THR A 189 19.98 6.89 28.61
CA THR A 189 19.67 7.07 30.04
C THR A 189 19.12 8.45 30.37
N ALA A 190 19.15 9.38 29.40
CA ALA A 190 18.64 10.73 29.52
C ALA A 190 17.73 11.04 28.32
N PRO A 191 16.73 11.93 28.48
CA PRO A 191 15.85 12.31 27.39
C PRO A 191 16.61 12.87 26.18
N VAL A 192 16.15 12.53 24.98
CA VAL A 192 16.67 13.06 23.72
C VAL A 192 15.67 14.10 23.21
N HIS A 193 16.06 15.37 23.25
CA HIS A 193 15.21 16.48 22.81
C HIS A 193 15.38 16.74 21.31
N LEU A 194 14.27 16.66 20.57
CA LEU A 194 14.21 16.93 19.13
C LEU A 194 13.12 17.98 18.83
N PRO A 195 13.27 19.23 19.32
CA PRO A 195 12.23 20.25 19.24
C PRO A 195 11.99 20.82 17.82
N ALA A 196 12.90 20.59 16.87
CA ALA A 196 12.71 20.98 15.47
C ALA A 196 11.97 19.93 14.63
N LEU A 197 11.83 18.69 15.13
CA LEU A 197 11.35 17.57 14.31
C LEU A 197 9.86 17.74 14.02
N LYS A 198 9.52 18.00 12.76
CA LYS A 198 8.17 18.31 12.30
C LYS A 198 7.51 17.16 11.54
N THR A 199 8.30 16.43 10.76
CA THR A 199 7.78 15.47 9.79
C THR A 199 8.42 14.10 9.96
N ILE A 200 7.59 13.06 10.06
CA ILE A 200 8.01 11.67 9.97
C ILE A 200 7.24 11.03 8.82
N ARG A 201 7.97 10.52 7.83
CA ARG A 201 7.42 9.73 6.72
C ARG A 201 8.04 8.36 6.79
N SER A 202 7.29 7.36 7.21
CA SER A 202 7.82 6.02 7.36
C SER A 202 7.03 4.99 6.57
N ARG A 203 7.71 4.30 5.66
CA ARG A 203 7.14 3.15 4.96
C ARG A 203 7.46 1.81 5.64
N ASP A 204 8.14 1.84 6.80
CA ASP A 204 8.65 0.67 7.51
C ASP A 204 8.32 0.72 9.01
N ASP A 205 7.63 -0.30 9.51
CA ASP A 205 7.17 -0.37 10.91
C ASP A 205 8.31 -0.51 11.90
N GLU A 206 9.38 -1.18 11.48
CA GLU A 206 10.56 -1.39 12.31
C GLU A 206 11.27 -0.05 12.56
N CYS A 207 11.21 0.88 11.61
CA CYS A 207 11.66 2.25 11.81
C CYS A 207 10.73 3.05 12.75
N LEU A 208 9.41 2.87 12.69
CA LEU A 208 8.49 3.52 13.63
C LEU A 208 8.68 3.02 15.06
N THR A 209 8.83 1.71 15.23
CA THR A 209 9.03 1.07 16.54
C THR A 209 10.38 1.39 17.16
N ALA A 210 11.34 1.85 16.37
CA ALA A 210 12.64 2.25 16.88
C ALA A 210 12.55 3.31 17.99
N ARG A 211 11.52 4.16 18.04
CA ARG A 211 11.33 5.14 19.13
C ARG A 211 10.85 4.53 20.45
N VAL A 212 10.23 3.35 20.42
CA VAL A 212 9.62 2.71 21.60
C VAL A 212 10.68 2.58 22.71
N ASP A 213 10.31 3.01 23.91
CA ASP A 213 11.15 3.02 25.12
C ASP A 213 12.41 3.92 25.07
N ARG A 214 12.55 4.84 24.09
CA ARG A 214 13.78 5.66 23.93
C ARG A 214 13.77 7.06 24.55
N GLN A 215 12.76 7.45 25.33
CA GLN A 215 12.66 8.81 25.94
C GLN A 215 12.90 9.99 24.97
N TRP A 216 12.56 9.82 23.69
CA TRP A 216 12.63 10.91 22.72
C TRP A 216 11.47 11.88 22.94
N HIS A 217 11.77 13.18 22.97
CA HIS A 217 10.80 14.26 23.14
C HIS A 217 10.70 15.08 21.85
N THR A 218 9.54 15.05 21.20
CA THR A 218 9.32 15.56 19.83
C THR A 218 8.08 16.46 19.73
N PRO A 219 8.05 17.61 20.43
CA PRO A 219 6.83 18.40 20.61
C PRO A 219 6.30 19.00 19.30
N ALA A 220 7.21 19.32 18.37
CA ALA A 220 6.90 19.99 17.11
C ALA A 220 6.43 19.07 15.98
N VAL A 221 6.24 17.77 16.23
CA VAL A 221 5.80 16.83 15.19
C VAL A 221 4.37 17.18 14.78
N LYS A 222 4.22 17.56 13.51
CA LYS A 222 2.97 17.98 12.88
C LYS A 222 2.47 16.97 11.86
N THR A 223 3.38 16.23 11.23
CA THR A 223 3.06 15.31 10.14
C THR A 223 3.60 13.93 10.44
N LEU A 224 2.71 12.95 10.48
CA LEU A 224 3.04 11.53 10.56
C LEU A 224 2.38 10.81 9.39
N ILE A 225 3.20 10.27 8.49
CA ILE A 225 2.77 9.48 7.33
C ILE A 225 3.35 8.08 7.49
N THR A 226 2.49 7.06 7.46
CA THR A 226 2.86 5.66 7.56
C THR A 226 2.38 4.85 6.35
N ARG A 227 2.96 3.69 6.05
CA ARG A 227 2.49 2.77 4.99
C ARG A 227 1.84 1.51 5.56
N ASP A 228 1.11 0.78 4.70
CA ASP A 228 0.58 -0.57 4.87
C ASP A 228 1.44 -1.52 5.68
N SER A 229 0.89 -1.92 6.83
CA SER A 229 1.42 -2.89 7.78
C SER A 229 0.30 -3.52 8.60
N TRP A 230 0.40 -4.82 8.72
CA TRP A 230 -0.50 -5.64 9.52
C TRP A 230 0.11 -5.96 10.91
N LEU A 231 1.34 -5.50 11.18
CA LEU A 231 2.08 -5.88 12.38
C LEU A 231 1.60 -5.08 13.60
N ALA A 232 1.30 -5.80 14.70
CA ALA A 232 0.91 -5.18 15.97
C ALA A 232 2.00 -4.23 16.54
N SER A 233 3.26 -4.41 16.13
CA SER A 233 4.38 -3.54 16.51
C SER A 233 4.19 -2.11 15.99
N TRP A 234 3.58 -1.92 14.82
CA TRP A 234 3.27 -0.61 14.25
C TRP A 234 2.47 0.26 15.22
N VAL A 235 1.45 -0.30 15.88
CA VAL A 235 0.62 0.44 16.86
C VAL A 235 1.48 1.00 17.99
N LYS A 236 2.48 0.25 18.45
CA LYS A 236 3.41 0.72 19.50
C LYS A 236 4.30 1.85 18.97
N GLY A 237 4.83 1.70 17.77
CA GLY A 237 5.65 2.72 17.10
C GLY A 237 4.87 4.02 16.90
N GLY A 238 3.72 3.97 16.22
CA GLY A 238 2.84 5.12 16.01
C GLY A 238 2.43 5.79 17.31
N ARG A 239 2.05 5.00 18.33
CA ARG A 239 1.74 5.51 19.68
C ARG A 239 2.90 6.28 20.29
N ALA A 240 4.13 5.75 20.18
CA ALA A 240 5.32 6.43 20.68
C ALA A 240 5.56 7.76 19.97
N TRP A 241 5.25 7.84 18.66
CA TRP A 241 5.40 9.07 17.89
C TRP A 241 4.42 10.17 18.27
N VAL A 242 3.16 9.83 18.56
CA VAL A 242 2.13 10.83 18.89
C VAL A 242 2.09 11.22 20.38
N ARG A 243 2.81 10.51 21.25
CA ARG A 243 2.72 10.64 22.71
C ARG A 243 3.04 12.05 23.23
N ASP A 244 4.02 12.69 22.63
CA ASP A 244 4.57 13.96 23.11
C ASP A 244 4.28 15.10 22.11
N CYS A 245 3.39 14.90 21.13
CA CYS A 245 3.07 15.90 20.12
C CYS A 245 2.08 16.94 20.65
N GLU A 246 2.34 18.20 20.36
CA GLU A 246 1.47 19.31 20.79
C GLU A 246 0.36 19.62 19.78
N ALA A 247 0.64 19.50 18.48
CA ALA A 247 -0.25 19.94 17.43
C ALA A 247 -0.08 19.12 16.13
N ILE A 248 -0.53 17.87 16.13
CA ILE A 248 -0.55 17.07 14.89
C ILE A 248 -1.55 17.69 13.91
N GLU A 249 -1.10 18.02 12.71
CA GLU A 249 -1.87 18.65 11.63
C GLU A 249 -2.25 17.64 10.54
N VAL A 250 -1.35 16.69 10.24
CA VAL A 250 -1.50 15.68 9.19
C VAL A 250 -1.22 14.29 9.75
N LEU A 251 -2.20 13.41 9.63
CA LEU A 251 -2.07 12.00 9.95
C LEU A 251 -2.51 11.16 8.75
N ASP A 252 -1.55 10.43 8.18
CA ASP A 252 -1.80 9.51 7.09
C ASP A 252 -1.36 8.12 7.54
N LEU A 253 -2.32 7.22 7.71
CA LEU A 253 -2.09 5.89 8.25
C LEU A 253 -2.02 4.81 7.16
N ASN A 254 -2.40 5.14 5.91
CA ASN A 254 -2.48 4.27 4.73
C ASN A 254 -3.16 2.91 4.99
N GLY A 255 -4.48 2.82 4.81
CA GLY A 255 -5.25 1.57 4.83
C GLY A 255 -5.52 0.88 6.18
N ARG A 256 -5.32 1.54 7.32
CA ARG A 256 -5.37 0.85 8.64
C ARG A 256 -6.77 0.71 9.21
N TYR A 257 -7.02 -0.43 9.85
CA TYR A 257 -8.18 -0.65 10.72
C TYR A 257 -8.41 0.52 11.68
N ALA A 258 -9.68 0.90 11.86
CA ALA A 258 -10.12 1.94 12.77
C ALA A 258 -9.64 1.68 14.22
N ASP A 259 -9.61 0.43 14.69
CA ASP A 259 -9.07 0.09 16.03
C ASP A 259 -7.58 0.44 16.15
N HIS A 260 -6.79 0.13 15.12
CA HIS A 260 -5.37 0.41 15.09
C HIS A 260 -5.12 1.93 15.10
N ALA A 261 -5.86 2.68 14.29
CA ALA A 261 -5.83 4.14 14.30
C ALA A 261 -6.22 4.72 15.67
N ALA A 262 -7.27 4.19 16.29
CA ALA A 262 -7.74 4.60 17.61
C ALA A 262 -6.67 4.31 18.69
N ARG A 263 -6.02 3.14 18.62
CA ARG A 263 -4.94 2.77 19.54
C ARG A 263 -3.71 3.66 19.38
N VAL A 264 -3.29 4.00 18.16
CA VAL A 264 -2.20 4.97 17.96
C VAL A 264 -2.57 6.31 18.58
N LEU A 265 -3.74 6.87 18.22
CA LEU A 265 -4.19 8.18 18.69
C LEU A 265 -4.44 8.24 20.19
N SER A 266 -4.78 7.12 20.83
CA SER A 266 -4.91 7.06 22.29
C SER A 266 -3.59 7.32 23.03
N GLY A 267 -2.45 7.25 22.34
CA GLY A 267 -1.15 7.66 22.86
C GLY A 267 -0.99 9.16 23.03
N ALA A 268 -1.72 9.97 22.25
CA ALA A 268 -1.62 11.42 22.30
C ALA A 268 -2.10 11.96 23.66
N PRO A 269 -1.57 13.13 24.11
CA PRO A 269 -1.91 13.73 25.39
C PRO A 269 -3.42 13.80 25.64
N THR A 270 -3.84 13.50 26.87
CA THR A 270 -5.26 13.48 27.28
C THR A 270 -5.81 14.88 27.61
N ASP A 271 -5.09 15.94 27.26
CA ASP A 271 -5.44 17.34 27.56
C ASP A 271 -6.66 17.87 26.76
N GLY A 272 -7.18 17.06 25.83
CA GLY A 272 -8.30 17.41 24.96
C GLY A 272 -7.94 18.37 23.83
N LYS A 273 -6.65 18.68 23.63
CA LYS A 273 -6.16 19.66 22.65
C LYS A 273 -5.11 19.11 21.70
N SER A 274 -4.47 17.99 22.03
CA SER A 274 -3.36 17.41 21.25
C SER A 274 -3.64 17.18 19.76
N LEU A 275 -4.90 16.94 19.39
CA LEU A 275 -5.34 16.74 17.99
C LEU A 275 -6.26 17.87 17.49
N ALA A 276 -6.43 18.97 18.23
CA ALA A 276 -7.27 20.09 17.79
C ALA A 276 -6.73 20.79 16.53
N ALA A 277 -5.43 20.64 16.26
CA ALA A 277 -4.77 21.12 15.05
C ALA A 277 -4.96 20.18 13.84
N LEU A 278 -5.50 18.97 14.02
CA LEU A 278 -5.61 17.99 12.95
C LEU A 278 -6.55 18.51 11.85
N ARG A 279 -6.01 18.57 10.61
CA ARG A 279 -6.71 19.04 9.40
C ARG A 279 -6.79 17.97 8.33
N THR A 280 -5.83 17.07 8.26
CA THR A 280 -5.80 15.99 7.28
C THR A 280 -5.76 14.65 8.00
N LEU A 281 -6.71 13.78 7.66
CA LEU A 281 -6.74 12.39 8.08
C LEU A 281 -6.86 11.51 6.85
N ARG A 282 -5.85 10.68 6.59
CA ARG A 282 -5.85 9.74 5.47
C ARG A 282 -5.56 8.32 5.89
N GLY A 283 -5.94 7.40 5.01
CA GLY A 283 -5.68 5.97 5.12
C GLY A 283 -6.26 5.31 6.37
N VAL A 284 -7.49 5.68 6.70
CA VAL A 284 -8.29 4.91 7.66
C VAL A 284 -9.07 3.87 6.86
N GLY A 285 -8.57 2.64 6.86
CA GLY A 285 -9.24 1.48 6.28
C GLY A 285 -10.45 1.09 7.12
N MET A 286 -11.62 1.01 6.49
CA MET A 286 -12.88 0.59 7.11
C MET A 286 -13.24 -0.85 6.79
N TYR A 287 -12.60 -1.43 5.78
CA TYR A 287 -12.71 -2.85 5.45
C TYR A 287 -12.40 -3.74 6.68
N TRP A 288 -13.28 -4.70 6.98
CA TRP A 288 -13.19 -5.68 8.09
C TRP A 288 -13.27 -5.11 9.52
N ASN A 289 -13.53 -3.82 9.66
CA ASN A 289 -13.71 -3.25 11.00
C ASN A 289 -15.05 -3.64 11.58
N ARG A 290 -15.06 -3.86 12.90
CA ARG A 290 -16.32 -3.96 13.61
C ARG A 290 -16.88 -2.54 13.80
N PRO A 291 -18.21 -2.37 13.81
CA PRO A 291 -18.85 -1.09 14.13
C PRO A 291 -18.28 -0.42 15.40
N ALA A 292 -17.97 -1.21 16.43
CA ALA A 292 -17.37 -0.75 17.68
C ALA A 292 -15.97 -0.12 17.51
N ASP A 293 -15.18 -0.57 16.54
CA ASP A 293 -13.83 -0.05 16.29
C ASP A 293 -13.90 1.38 15.69
N ILE A 294 -14.91 1.63 14.86
CA ILE A 294 -15.18 2.94 14.26
C ILE A 294 -15.70 3.92 15.31
N ASP A 295 -16.61 3.46 16.17
CA ASP A 295 -17.07 4.25 17.32
C ASP A 295 -15.91 4.60 18.26
N ARG A 296 -15.02 3.64 18.55
CA ARG A 296 -13.81 3.88 19.34
C ARG A 296 -12.91 4.93 18.70
N LEU A 297 -12.71 4.88 17.38
CA LEU A 297 -11.93 5.88 16.66
C LEU A 297 -12.56 7.27 16.77
N ARG A 298 -13.87 7.37 16.60
CA ARG A 298 -14.63 8.62 16.77
C ARG A 298 -14.43 9.18 18.19
N GLU A 299 -14.65 8.35 19.20
CA GLU A 299 -14.53 8.75 20.61
C GLU A 299 -13.13 9.25 20.95
N VAL A 300 -12.09 8.51 20.56
CA VAL A 300 -10.69 8.92 20.80
C VAL A 300 -10.40 10.26 20.12
N LYS A 301 -10.84 10.46 18.88
CA LYS A 301 -10.62 11.72 18.15
C LYS A 301 -11.32 12.90 18.83
N VAL A 302 -12.60 12.76 19.15
CA VAL A 302 -13.39 13.80 19.82
C VAL A 302 -12.81 14.12 21.21
N ALA A 303 -12.40 13.11 21.97
CA ALA A 303 -11.78 13.27 23.27
C ALA A 303 -10.39 13.91 23.23
N ARG A 304 -9.77 14.01 22.04
CA ARG A 304 -8.47 14.67 21.81
C ARG A 304 -8.59 16.00 21.07
N GLY A 305 -9.81 16.52 20.94
CA GLY A 305 -10.08 17.86 20.43
C GLY A 305 -10.42 17.93 18.94
N VAL A 306 -10.55 16.80 18.24
CA VAL A 306 -11.00 16.79 16.84
C VAL A 306 -12.52 16.96 16.82
N ARG A 307 -12.99 18.15 16.44
CA ARG A 307 -14.42 18.46 16.28
C ARG A 307 -14.60 19.32 15.04
N GLN A 308 -15.13 18.76 13.97
CA GLN A 308 -15.34 19.46 12.69
C GLN A 308 -14.08 20.23 12.23
N SER A 309 -12.92 19.60 12.40
CA SER A 309 -11.62 20.23 12.20
C SER A 309 -10.91 19.70 10.95
N ILE A 310 -11.30 18.50 10.51
CA ILE A 310 -10.74 17.83 9.34
C ILE A 310 -11.27 18.50 8.06
N ARG A 311 -10.33 18.99 7.25
CA ARG A 311 -10.55 19.62 5.93
C ARG A 311 -10.32 18.65 4.77
N GLU A 312 -9.59 17.57 5.05
CA GLU A 312 -9.29 16.51 4.11
C GLU A 312 -9.40 15.18 4.85
N LEU A 313 -10.38 14.38 4.45
CA LEU A 313 -10.67 13.08 5.03
C LEU A 313 -10.62 12.04 3.91
N GLU A 314 -9.80 11.03 4.10
CA GLU A 314 -9.67 9.92 3.18
C GLU A 314 -9.87 8.61 3.96
N ILE A 315 -11.00 7.98 3.68
CA ILE A 315 -11.44 6.70 4.21
C ILE A 315 -11.21 5.67 3.10
N GLU A 316 -10.42 4.66 3.42
CA GLU A 316 -10.14 3.56 2.52
C GLU A 316 -11.22 2.47 2.72
N MET A 317 -11.88 2.12 1.63
CA MET A 317 -12.92 1.09 1.58
C MET A 317 -12.52 0.09 0.50
N GLY A 318 -12.13 -1.12 0.92
CA GLY A 318 -11.77 -2.20 0.00
C GLY A 318 -13.00 -2.82 -0.63
N TRP A 319 -13.76 -3.59 0.14
CA TRP A 319 -15.01 -4.21 -0.31
C TRP A 319 -16.17 -3.95 0.66
N MET A 320 -17.32 -3.53 0.11
CA MET A 320 -18.58 -3.32 0.81
C MET A 320 -19.61 -4.40 0.41
N PRO A 321 -19.63 -5.55 1.11
CA PRO A 321 -20.59 -6.60 0.80
C PRO A 321 -22.01 -6.22 1.24
N SER A 322 -23.03 -6.85 0.67
CA SER A 322 -24.45 -6.63 0.99
C SER A 322 -24.84 -7.29 2.32
N THR A 323 -24.25 -6.86 3.44
CA THR A 323 -24.54 -7.42 4.78
C THR A 323 -25.06 -6.36 5.74
N ASP A 324 -25.78 -6.77 6.80
CA ASP A 324 -26.17 -5.86 7.89
C ASP A 324 -24.96 -5.21 8.55
N ALA A 325 -23.86 -5.95 8.65
CA ALA A 325 -22.60 -5.44 9.19
C ALA A 325 -22.05 -4.30 8.33
N SER A 326 -22.16 -4.36 7.00
CA SER A 326 -21.74 -3.29 6.10
C SER A 326 -22.63 -2.04 6.23
N VAL A 327 -23.94 -2.22 6.39
CA VAL A 327 -24.89 -1.11 6.63
C VAL A 327 -24.60 -0.45 7.98
N GLU A 328 -24.41 -1.24 9.04
CA GLU A 328 -24.07 -0.72 10.37
C GLU A 328 -22.70 -0.01 10.34
N CYS A 329 -21.70 -0.60 9.71
CA CYS A 329 -20.39 0.00 9.51
C CYS A 329 -20.51 1.36 8.81
N SER A 330 -21.29 1.44 7.72
CA SER A 330 -21.56 2.69 7.00
C SER A 330 -22.24 3.74 7.89
N GLN A 331 -23.13 3.31 8.79
CA GLN A 331 -23.72 4.20 9.79
C GLN A 331 -22.70 4.74 10.79
N ARG A 332 -21.78 3.91 11.29
CA ARG A 332 -20.71 4.37 12.18
C ARG A 332 -19.74 5.30 11.45
N VAL A 333 -19.45 5.03 10.19
CA VAL A 333 -18.64 5.92 9.33
C VAL A 333 -19.35 7.27 9.16
N ALA A 334 -20.66 7.29 8.91
CA ALA A 334 -21.43 8.54 8.84
C ALA A 334 -21.30 9.37 10.10
N GLN A 335 -21.45 8.73 11.26
CA GLN A 335 -21.34 9.40 12.56
C GLN A 335 -19.90 9.86 12.85
N LEU A 336 -18.89 9.10 12.40
CA LEU A 336 -17.49 9.51 12.49
C LEU A 336 -17.26 10.77 11.65
N ILE A 337 -17.70 10.78 10.39
CA ILE A 337 -17.58 11.92 9.46
C ILE A 337 -18.24 13.16 10.07
N ASP A 338 -19.49 13.05 10.52
CA ASP A 338 -20.23 14.16 11.14
C ASP A 338 -19.50 14.75 12.37
N ALA A 339 -18.92 13.87 13.19
CA ALA A 339 -18.20 14.30 14.40
C ALA A 339 -16.88 15.04 14.11
N ILE A 340 -16.14 14.66 13.05
CA ILE A 340 -14.75 15.11 12.87
C ILE A 340 -14.52 16.00 11.64
N ALA A 341 -15.30 15.81 10.59
CA ALA A 341 -15.10 16.45 9.30
C ALA A 341 -15.87 17.76 9.18
N ARG A 342 -15.32 18.68 8.39
CA ARG A 342 -16.07 19.83 7.91
C ARG A 342 -16.89 19.46 6.69
N HIS A 343 -17.96 20.19 6.46
CA HIS A 343 -18.81 20.02 5.28
C HIS A 343 -17.99 20.05 3.98
N GLU A 344 -17.02 20.98 3.84
CA GLU A 344 -16.21 21.10 2.63
C GLU A 344 -15.31 19.88 2.38
N ALA A 345 -14.92 19.16 3.44
CA ALA A 345 -14.16 17.93 3.31
C ALA A 345 -15.03 16.80 2.74
N VAL A 346 -16.30 16.76 3.13
CA VAL A 346 -17.28 15.77 2.66
C VAL A 346 -17.64 16.01 1.19
N GLU A 347 -17.78 17.27 0.77
CA GLU A 347 -18.08 17.64 -0.62
C GLU A 347 -16.97 17.25 -1.61
N LYS A 348 -15.70 17.33 -1.19
CA LYS A 348 -14.56 16.85 -1.99
C LYS A 348 -14.55 15.32 -2.15
N GLY A 349 -15.36 14.64 -1.36
CA GLY A 349 -15.53 13.20 -1.34
C GLY A 349 -14.52 12.52 -0.43
N VAL A 350 -15.04 11.62 0.39
CA VAL A 350 -14.34 11.06 1.55
C VAL A 350 -13.57 9.78 1.24
N PHE A 351 -13.88 9.10 0.14
CA PHE A 351 -13.35 7.77 -0.13
C PHE A 351 -12.13 7.78 -1.04
N ALA A 352 -11.01 7.21 -0.61
CA ALA A 352 -10.00 6.79 -1.57
C ALA A 352 -10.21 5.34 -1.94
N LEU A 353 -9.88 5.05 -3.19
CA LEU A 353 -9.68 3.69 -3.64
C LEU A 353 -8.34 3.23 -3.07
N ASN A 354 -8.28 1.99 -2.57
CA ASN A 354 -7.05 1.44 -2.04
C ASN A 354 -5.94 1.51 -3.11
N ASN A 355 -4.72 1.80 -2.65
CA ASN A 355 -3.52 1.80 -3.50
C ASN A 355 -3.04 0.39 -3.85
N ASP A 356 -3.68 -0.66 -3.32
CA ASP A 356 -3.28 -2.06 -3.44
C ASP A 356 -3.76 -2.73 -4.74
N SER A 357 -4.23 -1.95 -5.72
CA SER A 357 -4.86 -2.41 -6.97
C SER A 357 -6.16 -3.21 -6.79
N THR A 358 -6.62 -3.46 -5.56
CA THR A 358 -8.00 -3.88 -5.26
C THR A 358 -8.91 -2.66 -5.34
N CYS A 359 -9.00 -2.16 -6.57
CA CYS A 359 -10.14 -1.48 -7.14
C CYS A 359 -11.41 -1.63 -6.27
N GLY A 360 -11.81 -0.56 -5.57
CA GLY A 360 -12.91 -0.60 -4.59
C GLY A 360 -14.12 -1.39 -5.11
N THR A 361 -14.62 -2.32 -4.29
CA THR A 361 -15.62 -3.33 -4.67
C THR A 361 -16.91 -3.14 -3.89
N ILE A 362 -18.06 -3.13 -4.55
CA ILE A 362 -19.37 -2.97 -3.91
C ILE A 362 -20.38 -3.97 -4.44
N ASP A 363 -21.18 -4.55 -3.55
CA ASP A 363 -22.34 -5.36 -3.93
C ASP A 363 -23.49 -4.44 -4.35
N ALA A 364 -24.04 -4.66 -5.54
CA ALA A 364 -25.14 -3.85 -6.05
C ALA A 364 -26.37 -3.90 -5.13
N GLU A 365 -26.61 -5.06 -4.51
CA GLU A 365 -27.70 -5.33 -3.59
C GLU A 365 -27.60 -4.48 -2.29
N LEU A 366 -26.40 -3.98 -1.94
CA LEU A 366 -26.22 -3.07 -0.81
C LEU A 366 -26.95 -1.74 -0.99
N LEU A 367 -27.12 -1.27 -2.23
CA LEU A 367 -27.91 -0.07 -2.54
C LEU A 367 -29.39 -0.28 -2.17
N SER A 368 -29.91 -1.47 -2.47
CA SER A 368 -31.28 -1.87 -2.16
C SER A 368 -31.48 -2.02 -0.67
N ARG A 369 -30.54 -2.66 0.01
CA ARG A 369 -30.56 -2.83 1.47
C ARG A 369 -30.51 -1.50 2.20
N SER A 370 -29.75 -0.53 1.70
CA SER A 370 -29.61 0.79 2.32
C SER A 370 -30.73 1.79 1.97
N SER A 371 -31.57 1.49 0.97
CA SER A 371 -32.62 2.39 0.48
C SER A 371 -33.64 2.84 1.54
N THR A 372 -33.83 2.04 2.60
CA THR A 372 -34.71 2.35 3.73
C THR A 372 -33.97 2.91 4.95
N GLY A 373 -32.64 2.92 4.91
CA GLY A 373 -31.77 3.39 5.98
C GLY A 373 -31.64 4.91 6.06
N PRO A 374 -30.89 5.44 7.04
CA PRO A 374 -30.66 6.88 7.19
C PRO A 374 -30.03 7.51 5.94
N ALA A 375 -30.44 8.73 5.59
CA ALA A 375 -29.95 9.43 4.38
C ALA A 375 -28.42 9.55 4.31
N ALA A 376 -27.75 9.74 5.46
CA ALA A 376 -26.29 9.80 5.52
C ALA A 376 -25.61 8.47 5.14
N VAL A 377 -26.24 7.34 5.48
CA VAL A 377 -25.76 6.00 5.10
C VAL A 377 -25.92 5.79 3.60
N GLN A 378 -27.09 6.14 3.05
CA GLN A 378 -27.34 6.09 1.62
C GLN A 378 -26.34 6.95 0.84
N GLN A 379 -26.06 8.17 1.33
CA GLN A 379 -25.09 9.06 0.71
C GLN A 379 -23.69 8.45 0.67
N ILE A 380 -23.24 7.81 1.75
CA ILE A 380 -21.94 7.12 1.81
C ILE A 380 -21.87 5.99 0.79
N ILE A 381 -22.88 5.12 0.79
CA ILE A 381 -22.91 3.95 -0.09
C ILE A 381 -22.99 4.41 -1.56
N ASN A 382 -23.81 5.41 -1.87
CA ASN A 382 -23.90 5.98 -3.22
C ASN A 382 -22.59 6.66 -3.66
N GLN A 383 -21.90 7.36 -2.75
CA GLN A 383 -20.59 7.96 -3.08
C GLN A 383 -19.53 6.88 -3.33
N PHE A 384 -19.54 5.79 -2.56
CA PHE A 384 -18.63 4.68 -2.77
C PHE A 384 -18.96 3.93 -4.07
N ALA A 385 -20.24 3.64 -4.35
CA ALA A 385 -20.70 3.03 -5.61
C ALA A 385 -20.18 3.79 -6.85
N LYS A 386 -20.18 5.12 -6.78
CA LYS A 386 -19.67 5.96 -7.87
C LYS A 386 -18.17 5.85 -8.13
N ARG A 387 -17.39 5.47 -7.10
CA ARG A 387 -15.93 5.33 -7.18
C ARG A 387 -15.50 3.89 -7.36
N ALA A 388 -16.33 2.93 -6.97
CA ALA A 388 -16.06 1.50 -7.08
C ALA A 388 -15.72 1.13 -8.53
N LEU A 389 -14.64 0.37 -8.67
CA LEU A 389 -14.12 -0.11 -9.95
C LEU A 389 -14.67 -1.51 -10.28
N THR A 390 -15.11 -2.24 -9.25
CA THR A 390 -15.79 -3.53 -9.35
C THR A 390 -17.18 -3.43 -8.72
N VAL A 391 -18.20 -3.83 -9.47
CA VAL A 391 -19.54 -4.09 -8.93
C VAL A 391 -19.76 -5.60 -8.82
N VAL A 392 -20.29 -6.04 -7.70
CA VAL A 392 -20.62 -7.44 -7.43
C VAL A 392 -22.13 -7.62 -7.59
N SER A 393 -22.53 -8.73 -8.21
CA SER A 393 -23.88 -9.24 -8.10
C SER A 393 -23.83 -10.58 -7.41
N GLY A 394 -24.45 -10.66 -6.23
CA GLY A 394 -24.45 -11.86 -5.39
C GLY A 394 -25.70 -12.72 -5.53
N GLY A 395 -26.78 -12.16 -6.09
CA GLY A 395 -28.06 -12.85 -6.23
C GLY A 395 -28.95 -12.84 -4.98
N GLU A 396 -28.63 -11.99 -3.99
CA GLU A 396 -29.47 -11.84 -2.80
C GLU A 396 -30.88 -11.36 -3.16
N ASP A 397 -31.89 -11.86 -2.45
CA ASP A 397 -33.27 -11.43 -2.64
C ASP A 397 -33.48 -10.01 -2.11
N GLU A 398 -33.65 -9.06 -3.02
CA GLU A 398 -33.90 -7.66 -2.70
C GLU A 398 -35.40 -7.40 -2.43
N ALA A 399 -35.77 -7.13 -1.18
CA ALA A 399 -37.15 -6.77 -0.81
C ALA A 399 -37.64 -5.49 -1.52
N VAL A 400 -36.77 -4.49 -1.66
CA VAL A 400 -37.01 -3.25 -2.41
C VAL A 400 -35.82 -3.00 -3.32
N ARG A 401 -36.01 -3.22 -4.62
CA ARG A 401 -34.93 -3.07 -5.61
C ARG A 401 -34.56 -1.61 -5.80
N ALA A 402 -33.29 -1.29 -5.58
CA ALA A 402 -32.72 0.00 -5.97
C ALA A 402 -32.74 0.12 -7.50
N THR A 403 -33.08 1.31 -7.99
CA THR A 403 -32.98 1.63 -9.41
C THR A 403 -31.52 1.77 -9.79
N ILE A 404 -31.05 0.98 -10.75
CA ILE A 404 -29.69 1.07 -11.27
C ILE A 404 -29.71 1.87 -12.56
N THR A 405 -28.91 2.93 -12.61
CA THR A 405 -28.75 3.84 -13.75
C THR A 405 -27.28 3.95 -14.14
N ASP A 406 -27.00 4.58 -15.28
CA ASP A 406 -25.62 4.82 -15.75
C ASP A 406 -24.75 5.61 -14.76
N ASP A 407 -25.37 6.40 -13.90
CA ASP A 407 -24.68 7.21 -12.88
C ASP A 407 -24.44 6.47 -11.56
N THR A 408 -24.91 5.21 -11.46
CA THR A 408 -24.78 4.41 -10.23
C THR A 408 -23.35 3.89 -10.07
N PHE A 409 -22.78 3.32 -11.14
CA PHE A 409 -21.42 2.76 -11.16
C PHE A 409 -20.58 3.32 -12.34
N PRO A 410 -20.42 4.65 -12.48
CA PRO A 410 -19.74 5.26 -13.62
C PRO A 410 -18.26 4.83 -13.77
N ALA A 411 -17.58 4.58 -12.65
CA ALA A 411 -16.18 4.17 -12.62
C ALA A 411 -15.99 2.65 -12.78
N ALA A 412 -17.03 1.84 -12.56
CA ALA A 412 -16.90 0.40 -12.59
C ALA A 412 -16.64 -0.09 -14.01
N HIS A 413 -15.57 -0.87 -14.16
CA HIS A 413 -15.23 -1.55 -15.40
C HIS A 413 -15.32 -3.07 -15.27
N THR A 414 -15.48 -3.59 -14.04
CA THR A 414 -15.58 -5.01 -13.76
C THR A 414 -16.91 -5.34 -13.09
N LEU A 415 -17.58 -6.37 -13.61
CA LEU A 415 -18.70 -7.03 -12.94
C LEU A 415 -18.24 -8.38 -12.39
N LEU A 416 -18.36 -8.58 -11.08
CA LEU A 416 -18.07 -9.84 -10.41
C LEU A 416 -19.38 -10.58 -10.09
N LEU A 417 -19.51 -11.81 -10.56
CA LEU A 417 -20.64 -12.70 -10.33
C LEU A 417 -20.27 -13.72 -9.26
N ILE A 418 -21.00 -13.76 -8.16
CA ILE A 418 -20.78 -14.70 -7.05
C ILE A 418 -22.10 -15.27 -6.54
N GLY A 419 -22.03 -16.24 -5.64
CA GLY A 419 -23.20 -16.79 -4.96
C GLY A 419 -24.18 -17.37 -5.98
N ASP A 420 -25.44 -16.97 -5.87
CA ASP A 420 -26.53 -17.48 -6.71
C ASP A 420 -27.01 -16.44 -7.75
N ALA A 421 -26.13 -15.49 -8.13
CA ALA A 421 -26.44 -14.41 -9.07
C ALA A 421 -27.03 -14.84 -10.42
N LEU A 422 -26.84 -16.11 -10.81
CA LEU A 422 -27.35 -16.70 -12.05
C LEU A 422 -28.29 -17.90 -11.83
N ASP A 423 -28.76 -18.16 -10.61
CA ASP A 423 -29.51 -19.39 -10.29
C ASP A 423 -30.91 -19.42 -10.93
N ASP A 424 -31.59 -18.26 -10.97
CA ASP A 424 -32.93 -18.13 -11.56
C ASP A 424 -33.05 -16.98 -12.58
N GLU A 425 -34.19 -16.94 -13.27
CA GLU A 425 -34.47 -15.95 -14.31
C GLU A 425 -34.59 -14.50 -13.80
N ALA A 426 -35.07 -14.31 -12.57
CA ALA A 426 -35.17 -12.99 -11.97
C ALA A 426 -33.79 -12.45 -11.60
N LYS A 427 -32.92 -13.30 -11.03
CA LYS A 427 -31.52 -12.98 -10.71
C LYS A 427 -30.72 -12.69 -11.97
N LYS A 428 -30.79 -13.55 -12.99
CA LYS A 428 -30.16 -13.28 -14.32
C LYS A 428 -30.60 -11.94 -14.91
N LYS A 429 -31.90 -11.63 -14.86
CA LYS A 429 -32.43 -10.36 -15.36
C LYS A 429 -31.87 -9.17 -14.59
N ARG A 430 -31.77 -9.29 -13.25
CA ARG A 430 -31.19 -8.26 -12.38
C ARG A 430 -29.71 -8.05 -12.66
N THR A 431 -28.95 -9.13 -12.80
CA THR A 431 -27.52 -9.08 -13.16
C THR A 431 -27.31 -8.39 -14.52
N VAL A 432 -28.15 -8.69 -15.53
CA VAL A 432 -28.11 -8.00 -16.84
C VAL A 432 -28.46 -6.52 -16.72
N GLU A 433 -29.43 -6.16 -15.87
CA GLU A 433 -29.76 -4.76 -15.58
C GLU A 433 -28.55 -4.01 -14.99
N ILE A 434 -27.88 -4.58 -13.99
CA ILE A 434 -26.69 -3.98 -13.36
C ILE A 434 -25.57 -3.81 -14.39
N ALA A 435 -25.25 -4.90 -15.12
CA ALA A 435 -24.19 -4.94 -16.12
C ALA A 435 -24.42 -3.93 -17.25
N SER A 436 -25.63 -3.89 -17.81
CA SER A 436 -25.95 -3.00 -18.94
C SER A 436 -25.98 -1.52 -18.55
N ASN A 437 -26.24 -1.20 -17.27
CA ASN A 437 -26.15 0.14 -16.70
C ASN A 437 -24.75 0.51 -16.18
N THR A 438 -23.74 -0.32 -16.41
CA THR A 438 -22.35 -0.02 -16.07
C THR A 438 -21.63 0.50 -17.32
N PRO A 439 -21.52 1.83 -17.52
CA PRO A 439 -21.13 2.42 -18.81
C PRO A 439 -19.70 2.10 -19.21
N SER A 440 -18.83 1.76 -18.26
CA SER A 440 -17.41 1.46 -18.48
C SER A 440 -17.09 -0.04 -18.41
N LEU A 441 -18.12 -0.91 -18.34
CA LEU A 441 -17.94 -2.36 -18.25
C LEU A 441 -17.05 -2.87 -19.39
N SER A 442 -15.96 -3.54 -19.04
CA SER A 442 -15.02 -4.17 -19.98
C SER A 442 -14.58 -5.55 -19.51
N CYS A 443 -14.85 -5.91 -18.25
CA CYS A 443 -14.49 -7.19 -17.66
C CYS A 443 -15.67 -7.81 -16.92
N VAL A 444 -15.88 -9.12 -17.10
CA VAL A 444 -16.80 -9.94 -16.31
C VAL A 444 -15.99 -11.03 -15.62
N LYS A 445 -16.13 -11.15 -14.31
CA LYS A 445 -15.54 -12.24 -13.52
C LYS A 445 -16.66 -13.14 -12.98
N ALA A 446 -16.52 -14.45 -13.11
CA ALA A 446 -17.41 -15.43 -12.51
C ALA A 446 -16.66 -16.18 -11.41
N GLY A 447 -16.92 -15.83 -10.16
CA GLY A 447 -16.13 -16.20 -8.98
C GLY A 447 -14.89 -15.32 -8.78
N ASP A 448 -14.37 -15.34 -7.54
CA ASP A 448 -13.10 -14.74 -7.14
C ASP A 448 -12.48 -15.51 -5.96
N LYS A 449 -11.54 -16.40 -6.29
CA LYS A 449 -10.84 -17.24 -5.32
C LYS A 449 -9.88 -16.50 -4.42
N GLU A 450 -9.34 -15.37 -4.86
CA GLU A 450 -8.47 -14.55 -4.01
C GLU A 450 -9.24 -14.09 -2.76
N HIS A 451 -10.54 -13.87 -2.93
CA HIS A 451 -11.47 -13.50 -1.86
C HIS A 451 -12.29 -14.67 -1.30
N GLY A 452 -12.06 -15.89 -1.79
CA GLY A 452 -12.78 -17.09 -1.37
C GLY A 452 -14.28 -17.06 -1.68
N VAL A 453 -14.68 -16.33 -2.73
CA VAL A 453 -16.07 -16.27 -3.18
C VAL A 453 -16.25 -17.05 -4.48
N GLU A 454 -17.24 -17.94 -4.50
CA GLU A 454 -17.52 -18.80 -5.64
C GLU A 454 -18.87 -18.43 -6.25
N LEU A 455 -19.02 -18.67 -7.56
CA LEU A 455 -20.32 -18.70 -8.23
C LEU A 455 -20.91 -20.10 -8.06
N LEU A 456 -22.10 -20.21 -7.46
CA LEU A 456 -22.78 -21.48 -7.16
C LEU A 456 -23.54 -22.09 -8.36
N GLY A 457 -23.33 -21.56 -9.56
CA GLY A 457 -23.98 -21.98 -10.79
C GLY A 457 -22.99 -22.59 -11.79
N PRO A 458 -23.45 -23.48 -12.69
CA PRO A 458 -22.58 -24.10 -13.67
C PRO A 458 -22.08 -23.06 -14.69
N ALA A 459 -20.85 -23.22 -15.19
CA ALA A 459 -20.21 -22.31 -16.15
C ALA A 459 -21.09 -21.97 -17.38
N GLY A 460 -21.95 -22.91 -17.81
CA GLY A 460 -22.92 -22.73 -18.88
C GLY A 460 -23.86 -21.54 -18.70
N GLU A 461 -24.22 -21.20 -17.46
CA GLU A 461 -25.12 -20.08 -17.15
C GLU A 461 -24.44 -18.72 -17.33
N VAL A 462 -23.11 -18.64 -17.19
CA VAL A 462 -22.34 -17.42 -17.49
C VAL A 462 -22.50 -17.04 -18.96
N TRP A 463 -22.46 -18.02 -19.86
CA TRP A 463 -22.68 -17.77 -21.28
C TRP A 463 -24.10 -17.32 -21.59
N VAL A 464 -25.12 -17.92 -20.95
CA VAL A 464 -26.52 -17.48 -21.09
C VAL A 464 -26.69 -16.03 -20.61
N PHE A 465 -26.01 -15.66 -19.52
CA PHE A 465 -25.94 -14.28 -19.06
C PHE A 465 -25.29 -13.36 -20.10
N LEU A 466 -24.15 -13.74 -20.68
CA LEU A 466 -23.44 -12.94 -21.69
C LEU A 466 -24.28 -12.72 -22.96
N GLU A 467 -25.02 -13.72 -23.44
CA GLU A 467 -25.96 -13.56 -24.57
C GLU A 467 -27.01 -12.48 -24.29
N ARG A 468 -27.59 -12.48 -23.09
CA ARG A 468 -28.59 -11.48 -22.66
C ARG A 468 -27.96 -10.12 -22.47
N LEU A 469 -26.75 -10.06 -21.92
CA LEU A 469 -25.99 -8.84 -21.77
C LEU A 469 -25.71 -8.22 -23.14
N GLN A 470 -25.28 -9.00 -24.13
CA GLN A 470 -25.05 -8.51 -25.49
C GLN A 470 -26.34 -7.93 -26.09
N ALA A 471 -27.47 -8.63 -25.99
CA ALA A 471 -28.75 -8.10 -26.45
C ALA A 471 -29.11 -6.76 -25.78
N ALA A 472 -28.87 -6.63 -24.47
CA ALA A 472 -29.09 -5.39 -23.73
C ALA A 472 -28.12 -4.28 -24.18
N LEU A 473 -26.83 -4.57 -24.37
CA LEU A 473 -25.83 -3.60 -24.83
C LEU A 473 -26.11 -3.11 -26.25
N VAL A 474 -26.50 -4.01 -27.17
CA VAL A 474 -26.93 -3.69 -28.54
C VAL A 474 -28.13 -2.75 -28.51
N SER A 475 -29.15 -3.06 -27.71
CA SER A 475 -30.36 -2.22 -27.60
C SER A 475 -30.06 -0.80 -27.11
N ARG A 476 -28.93 -0.61 -26.42
CA ARG A 476 -28.45 0.68 -25.92
C ARG A 476 -27.39 1.33 -26.80
N GLY A 477 -27.00 0.70 -27.91
CA GLY A 477 -25.93 1.17 -28.80
C GLY A 477 -24.54 1.20 -28.13
N ARG A 478 -24.27 0.27 -27.21
CA ARG A 478 -23.04 0.21 -26.39
C ARG A 478 -22.23 -1.08 -26.57
N GLU A 479 -22.34 -1.69 -27.75
CA GLU A 479 -21.56 -2.87 -28.10
C GLU A 479 -20.06 -2.62 -27.90
N ARG A 480 -19.39 -3.59 -27.30
CA ARG A 480 -17.97 -3.52 -26.96
C ARG A 480 -17.41 -4.92 -26.76
N SER A 481 -16.10 -5.03 -26.87
CA SER A 481 -15.39 -6.23 -26.47
C SER A 481 -15.29 -6.34 -24.95
N LEU A 482 -15.37 -7.58 -24.44
CA LEU A 482 -15.21 -7.90 -23.03
C LEU A 482 -13.98 -8.79 -22.79
N THR A 483 -13.47 -8.73 -21.57
CA THR A 483 -12.59 -9.72 -20.96
C THR A 483 -13.42 -10.59 -20.01
N LEU A 484 -13.20 -11.90 -20.04
CA LEU A 484 -13.90 -12.84 -19.17
C LEU A 484 -12.91 -13.56 -18.25
N CYS A 485 -13.18 -13.57 -16.95
CA CYS A 485 -12.47 -14.40 -15.97
C CYS A 485 -13.43 -15.45 -15.42
N LEU A 486 -13.03 -16.72 -15.43
CA LEU A 486 -13.79 -17.86 -14.97
C LEU A 486 -13.03 -18.58 -13.86
N ASP A 487 -13.55 -18.53 -12.65
CA ASP A 487 -13.02 -19.29 -11.53
C ASP A 487 -13.74 -20.63 -11.43
N LEU A 488 -13.08 -21.67 -11.91
CA LEU A 488 -13.68 -22.99 -12.08
C LEU A 488 -13.12 -23.99 -11.06
N VAL A 489 -13.94 -24.93 -10.61
CA VAL A 489 -13.43 -26.11 -9.90
C VAL A 489 -13.01 -27.17 -10.90
N ALA A 490 -12.00 -27.98 -10.58
CA ALA A 490 -11.49 -28.99 -11.50
C ALA A 490 -12.57 -29.99 -11.98
N ASN A 491 -13.58 -30.25 -11.14
CA ASN A 491 -14.72 -31.12 -11.47
C ASN A 491 -15.62 -30.57 -12.60
N GLU A 492 -15.69 -29.25 -12.79
CA GLU A 492 -16.43 -28.66 -13.91
C GLU A 492 -15.73 -28.95 -15.25
N LEU A 493 -14.40 -29.11 -15.19
CA LEU A 493 -13.57 -29.49 -16.32
C LEU A 493 -13.46 -31.00 -16.50
N THR A 494 -14.04 -31.83 -15.64
CA THR A 494 -14.21 -33.28 -15.90
C THR A 494 -15.61 -33.62 -16.40
N ALA A 495 -16.56 -32.68 -16.30
CA ALA A 495 -17.90 -32.83 -16.85
C ALA A 495 -17.89 -33.00 -18.38
N PRO A 496 -18.88 -33.69 -18.98
CA PRO A 496 -18.97 -33.82 -20.44
C PRO A 496 -18.98 -32.44 -21.13
N VAL A 497 -18.25 -32.28 -22.23
CA VAL A 497 -18.03 -30.98 -22.91
C VAL A 497 -19.33 -30.27 -23.33
N HIS A 498 -20.41 -31.02 -23.60
CA HIS A 498 -21.72 -30.49 -23.98
C HIS A 498 -22.70 -30.31 -22.80
N SER A 499 -22.25 -30.58 -21.58
CA SER A 499 -23.06 -30.36 -20.39
C SER A 499 -23.10 -28.88 -20.04
N LYS A 500 -24.14 -28.45 -19.32
CA LYS A 500 -24.22 -27.08 -18.80
C LYS A 500 -23.08 -26.75 -17.83
N SER A 501 -22.50 -27.76 -17.18
CA SER A 501 -21.37 -27.59 -16.24
C SER A 501 -20.05 -27.32 -16.93
N SER A 502 -19.92 -27.68 -18.20
CA SER A 502 -18.71 -27.45 -18.99
C SER A 502 -18.63 -25.99 -19.44
N PRO A 503 -17.46 -25.35 -19.35
CA PRO A 503 -17.24 -24.02 -19.93
C PRO A 503 -17.10 -24.05 -21.46
N CYS A 504 -16.97 -25.22 -22.09
CA CYS A 504 -16.76 -25.39 -23.53
C CYS A 504 -17.96 -24.87 -24.36
N LEU A 505 -17.65 -24.23 -25.51
CA LEU A 505 -18.66 -23.63 -26.40
C LEU A 505 -19.12 -24.55 -27.53
N TRP A 506 -18.50 -25.72 -27.70
CA TRP A 506 -18.84 -26.62 -28.79
C TRP A 506 -20.26 -27.19 -28.68
N GLY A 507 -20.99 -27.13 -29.80
CA GLY A 507 -22.37 -27.60 -29.89
C GLY A 507 -23.40 -26.61 -29.36
N ARG A 508 -23.03 -25.34 -29.13
CA ARG A 508 -23.99 -24.27 -28.84
C ARG A 508 -24.39 -23.55 -30.12
N ASP A 509 -25.68 -23.54 -30.42
CA ASP A 509 -26.26 -22.85 -31.57
C ASP A 509 -26.36 -21.31 -31.40
N SER A 510 -25.84 -20.76 -30.28
CA SER A 510 -26.04 -19.37 -29.87
C SER A 510 -24.75 -18.54 -29.75
N ASN A 511 -23.62 -19.06 -30.24
CA ASN A 511 -22.32 -18.38 -30.11
C ASN A 511 -22.29 -17.04 -30.87
N ASP A 512 -23.10 -16.88 -31.92
CA ASP A 512 -23.28 -15.64 -32.68
C ASP A 512 -23.96 -14.52 -31.88
N LYS A 513 -24.63 -14.86 -30.76
CA LYS A 513 -25.30 -13.92 -29.85
C LYS A 513 -24.41 -13.44 -28.71
N LEU A 514 -23.21 -13.99 -28.57
CA LEU A 514 -22.26 -13.57 -27.54
C LEU A 514 -21.69 -12.18 -27.85
N PRO A 515 -21.34 -11.39 -26.82
CA PRO A 515 -20.55 -10.19 -27.03
C PRO A 515 -19.19 -10.59 -27.60
N PRO A 516 -18.49 -9.71 -28.33
CA PRO A 516 -17.08 -9.95 -28.64
C PRO A 516 -16.31 -10.17 -27.33
N VAL A 517 -15.55 -11.26 -27.21
CA VAL A 517 -14.73 -11.56 -26.03
C VAL A 517 -13.28 -11.68 -26.48
N GLU A 518 -12.47 -10.67 -26.15
CA GLU A 518 -11.09 -10.59 -26.59
C GLU A 518 -10.18 -11.50 -25.78
N GLU A 519 -10.40 -11.57 -24.47
CA GLU A 519 -9.55 -12.34 -23.56
C GLU A 519 -10.39 -13.20 -22.62
N VAL A 520 -9.94 -14.44 -22.39
CA VAL A 520 -10.51 -15.35 -21.40
C VAL A 520 -9.41 -15.80 -20.45
N THR A 521 -9.62 -15.64 -19.15
CA THR A 521 -8.77 -16.23 -18.10
C THR A 521 -9.58 -17.26 -17.34
N MET A 522 -9.09 -18.49 -17.25
CA MET A 522 -9.68 -19.54 -16.43
C MET A 522 -8.74 -19.83 -15.26
N THR A 523 -9.19 -19.61 -14.03
CA THR A 523 -8.42 -19.99 -12.84
C THR A 523 -9.04 -21.23 -12.24
N VAL A 524 -8.32 -22.35 -12.31
CA VAL A 524 -8.80 -23.66 -11.83
C VAL A 524 -8.34 -23.86 -10.39
N SER A 525 -9.30 -24.02 -9.47
CA SER A 525 -9.03 -24.17 -8.03
C SER A 525 -8.53 -25.56 -7.72
N VAL A 526 -7.99 -25.66 -6.50
CA VAL A 526 -7.72 -26.92 -5.82
C VAL A 526 -9.01 -27.74 -5.73
N GLY A 527 -9.16 -28.68 -6.67
CA GLY A 527 -9.99 -29.86 -6.57
C GLY A 527 -9.10 -31.08 -6.76
N PHE A 528 -9.44 -32.20 -6.13
CA PHE A 528 -8.77 -33.47 -6.44
C PHE A 528 -9.29 -33.93 -7.80
N VAL A 529 -8.40 -33.93 -8.78
CA VAL A 529 -8.61 -34.68 -10.02
C VAL A 529 -7.97 -36.02 -9.77
N ASP A 530 -8.78 -37.07 -9.66
CA ASP A 530 -8.26 -38.43 -9.54
C ASP A 530 -7.43 -38.79 -10.77
N ASP A 531 -6.42 -39.66 -10.60
CA ASP A 531 -5.50 -40.05 -11.68
C ASP A 531 -6.26 -40.60 -12.91
N ASP A 532 -7.40 -41.26 -12.70
CA ASP A 532 -8.26 -41.80 -13.76
C ASP A 532 -9.10 -40.72 -14.47
N GLN A 533 -9.27 -39.55 -13.87
CA GLN A 533 -9.97 -38.40 -14.43
C GLN A 533 -9.04 -37.38 -15.08
N PHE A 534 -7.72 -37.44 -14.82
CA PHE A 534 -6.76 -36.46 -15.30
C PHE A 534 -6.75 -36.32 -16.83
N GLU A 535 -6.81 -37.43 -17.57
CA GLU A 535 -6.86 -37.37 -19.05
C GLU A 535 -8.15 -36.72 -19.55
N THR A 536 -9.28 -36.93 -18.87
CA THR A 536 -10.55 -36.26 -19.18
C THR A 536 -10.45 -34.77 -18.88
N PHE A 537 -9.93 -34.41 -17.70
CA PHE A 537 -9.68 -33.02 -17.32
C PHE A 537 -8.81 -32.30 -18.35
N TYR A 538 -7.65 -32.88 -18.68
CA TYR A 538 -6.72 -32.32 -19.66
C TYR A 538 -7.39 -32.15 -21.04
N SER A 539 -8.07 -33.19 -21.54
CA SER A 539 -8.76 -33.15 -22.83
C SER A 539 -9.84 -32.07 -22.87
N ASN A 540 -10.59 -31.92 -21.79
CA ASN A 540 -11.64 -30.91 -21.68
C ASN A 540 -11.09 -29.49 -21.58
N VAL A 541 -9.96 -29.28 -20.89
CA VAL A 541 -9.25 -27.99 -20.90
C VAL A 541 -8.81 -27.63 -22.31
N ILE A 542 -8.17 -28.54 -23.03
CA ILE A 542 -7.75 -28.31 -24.42
C ILE A 542 -8.97 -28.04 -25.32
N ALA A 543 -10.03 -28.85 -25.20
CA ALA A 543 -11.28 -28.64 -25.94
C ALA A 543 -11.90 -27.26 -25.66
N THR A 544 -11.92 -26.84 -24.40
CA THR A 544 -12.42 -25.52 -23.99
C THR A 544 -11.61 -24.40 -24.64
N ILE A 545 -10.28 -24.46 -24.53
CA ILE A 545 -9.38 -23.48 -25.16
C ILE A 545 -9.58 -23.44 -26.68
N THR A 546 -9.70 -24.59 -27.34
CA THR A 546 -9.96 -24.64 -28.80
C THR A 546 -11.32 -24.02 -29.13
N SER A 547 -12.36 -24.35 -28.36
CA SER A 547 -13.69 -23.77 -28.56
C SER A 547 -13.70 -22.25 -28.42
N PHE A 548 -12.95 -21.67 -27.48
CA PHE A 548 -12.85 -20.22 -27.33
C PHE A 548 -12.17 -19.56 -28.52
N ASN A 549 -11.10 -20.17 -29.03
CA ASN A 549 -10.36 -19.64 -30.17
C ASN A 549 -11.16 -19.65 -31.47
N ASP A 550 -12.06 -20.62 -31.64
CA ASP A 550 -12.85 -20.82 -32.86
C ASP A 550 -14.20 -20.10 -32.80
N GLU A 551 -14.87 -20.09 -31.64
CA GLU A 551 -16.26 -19.65 -31.50
C GLU A 551 -16.39 -18.20 -30.99
N LEU A 552 -15.44 -17.67 -30.23
CA LEU A 552 -15.55 -16.31 -29.68
C LEU A 552 -15.13 -15.26 -30.70
N LYS A 553 -16.08 -14.36 -31.03
CA LYS A 553 -15.84 -13.25 -31.93
C LYS A 553 -14.77 -12.30 -31.38
N GLY A 554 -13.74 -12.04 -32.17
CA GLY A 554 -12.67 -11.10 -31.82
C GLY A 554 -11.66 -11.64 -30.81
N HIS A 555 -11.70 -12.93 -30.49
CA HIS A 555 -10.82 -13.53 -29.49
C HIS A 555 -9.34 -13.45 -29.85
N LYS A 556 -8.53 -13.06 -28.85
CA LYS A 556 -7.10 -12.84 -28.95
C LYS A 556 -6.33 -13.75 -28.01
N LYS A 557 -6.82 -14.01 -26.80
CA LYS A 557 -6.02 -14.69 -25.77
C LYS A 557 -6.88 -15.53 -24.82
N THR A 558 -6.46 -16.77 -24.60
CA THR A 558 -6.94 -17.60 -23.48
C THR A 558 -5.77 -17.91 -22.55
N TYR A 559 -5.95 -17.71 -21.24
CA TYR A 559 -5.02 -18.11 -20.19
C TYR A 559 -5.70 -19.09 -19.24
N VAL A 560 -5.04 -20.21 -18.92
CA VAL A 560 -5.52 -21.20 -17.94
C VAL A 560 -4.51 -21.29 -16.82
N GLU A 561 -4.87 -20.75 -15.66
CA GLU A 561 -4.11 -20.78 -14.42
C GLU A 561 -4.51 -21.99 -13.57
N LEU A 562 -3.52 -22.73 -13.07
CA LEU A 562 -3.72 -23.90 -12.24
C LEU A 562 -3.15 -23.64 -10.83
N LEU A 563 -4.03 -23.43 -9.86
CA LEU A 563 -3.61 -23.08 -8.49
C LEU A 563 -3.03 -24.28 -7.71
N SER A 564 -3.39 -25.51 -8.08
CA SER A 564 -2.85 -26.73 -7.48
C SER A 564 -1.47 -27.07 -8.08
N GLY A 565 -0.44 -27.10 -7.23
CA GLY A 565 0.93 -27.38 -7.66
C GLY A 565 1.10 -28.74 -8.35
N ASN A 566 0.45 -29.79 -7.83
CA ASN A 566 0.52 -31.14 -8.41
C ASN A 566 -0.17 -31.19 -9.78
N LEU A 567 -1.43 -30.73 -9.83
CA LEU A 567 -2.21 -30.68 -11.07
C LEU A 567 -1.49 -29.88 -12.16
N ARG A 568 -0.85 -28.78 -11.76
CA ARG A 568 -0.02 -27.96 -12.65
C ARG A 568 1.18 -28.74 -13.19
N THR A 569 1.94 -29.42 -12.34
CA THR A 569 3.08 -30.26 -12.78
C THR A 569 2.63 -31.35 -13.75
N ASP A 570 1.55 -32.05 -13.44
CA ASP A 570 1.02 -33.13 -14.28
C ASP A 570 0.53 -32.58 -15.63
N PHE A 571 -0.19 -31.45 -15.62
CA PHE A 571 -0.65 -30.76 -16.82
C PHE A 571 0.53 -30.32 -17.70
N GLN A 572 1.59 -29.74 -17.11
CA GLN A 572 2.79 -29.32 -17.84
C GLN A 572 3.51 -30.52 -18.46
N GLN A 573 3.70 -31.62 -17.72
CA GLN A 573 4.31 -32.84 -18.24
C GLN A 573 3.51 -33.41 -19.40
N ARG A 574 2.18 -33.49 -19.25
CA ARG A 574 1.29 -34.00 -20.30
C ARG A 574 1.31 -33.12 -21.55
N PHE A 575 1.26 -31.80 -21.37
CA PHE A 575 1.36 -30.84 -22.46
C PHE A 575 2.67 -30.99 -23.24
N MET A 576 3.81 -31.09 -22.55
CA MET A 576 5.12 -31.29 -23.20
C MET A 576 5.20 -32.63 -23.95
N ALA A 577 4.63 -33.70 -23.39
CA ALA A 577 4.59 -35.00 -24.06
C ALA A 577 3.75 -34.96 -25.34
N GLN A 578 2.65 -34.20 -25.36
CA GLN A 578 1.80 -34.05 -26.54
C GLN A 578 2.27 -33.00 -27.54
N GLN A 579 3.10 -32.03 -27.15
CA GLN A 579 3.61 -30.98 -28.03
C GLN A 579 4.36 -31.54 -29.24
N ALA A 580 5.01 -32.71 -29.10
CA ALA A 580 5.65 -33.43 -30.20
C ALA A 580 4.65 -34.00 -31.24
N GLY A 581 3.41 -34.28 -30.84
CA GLY A 581 2.32 -34.75 -31.71
C GLY A 581 1.37 -33.64 -32.18
N LEU A 582 1.27 -32.54 -31.43
CA LEU A 582 0.50 -31.34 -31.77
C LEU A 582 1.29 -30.45 -32.75
N SER A 583 1.53 -30.97 -33.95
CA SER A 583 2.04 -30.20 -35.11
C SER A 583 1.13 -29.01 -35.51
N LEU A 584 -0.02 -28.84 -34.86
CA LEU A 584 -0.98 -27.74 -35.02
C LEU A 584 -0.42 -26.34 -34.70
N LEU A 585 0.70 -26.22 -33.97
CA LEU A 585 1.20 -24.92 -33.47
C LEU A 585 2.53 -24.46 -34.11
N SER A 586 3.22 -25.35 -34.83
CA SER A 586 4.40 -24.99 -35.63
C SER A 586 3.97 -24.40 -36.97
N GLY A 587 3.34 -23.22 -36.93
CA GLY A 587 2.90 -22.47 -38.12
C GLY A 587 1.43 -22.04 -38.12
N GLY A 588 0.64 -22.52 -37.15
CA GLY A 588 -0.75 -22.10 -36.97
C GLY A 588 -0.89 -20.62 -36.53
N PRO A 589 -2.12 -20.08 -36.55
CA PRO A 589 -2.40 -18.68 -36.22
C PRO A 589 -2.26 -18.37 -34.73
N TYR A 590 -1.87 -19.34 -33.89
CA TYR A 590 -1.75 -19.19 -32.43
C TYR A 590 -0.30 -19.39 -31.98
N LYS A 591 0.08 -18.68 -30.92
CA LYS A 591 1.29 -18.82 -30.13
C LYS A 591 0.87 -19.44 -28.80
N VAL A 592 1.61 -20.45 -28.36
CA VAL A 592 1.36 -21.11 -27.08
C VAL A 592 2.58 -20.96 -26.21
N SER A 593 2.37 -20.59 -24.95
CA SER A 593 3.42 -20.48 -23.94
C SER A 593 2.93 -21.07 -22.63
N LEU A 594 3.87 -21.65 -21.88
CA LEU A 594 3.65 -22.22 -20.57
C LEU A 594 4.54 -21.47 -19.59
N ASP A 595 3.96 -20.93 -18.53
CA ASP A 595 4.70 -20.27 -17.46
C ASP A 595 4.62 -21.08 -16.16
N ALA A 596 5.11 -20.49 -15.06
CA ALA A 596 5.13 -21.14 -13.76
C ALA A 596 3.73 -21.42 -13.19
N ASN A 597 2.67 -20.76 -13.70
CA ASN A 597 1.32 -20.79 -13.16
C ASN A 597 0.32 -21.47 -14.12
N GLY A 598 0.57 -21.46 -15.42
CA GLY A 598 -0.46 -21.87 -16.37
C GLY A 598 -0.06 -21.92 -17.84
N LEU A 599 -1.07 -22.22 -18.67
CA LEU A 599 -0.99 -22.29 -20.13
C LEU A 599 -1.60 -21.04 -20.74
N CYS A 600 -0.88 -20.39 -21.64
CA CYS A 600 -1.35 -19.24 -22.42
C CYS A 600 -1.42 -19.59 -23.91
N VAL A 601 -2.57 -19.34 -24.54
CA VAL A 601 -2.79 -19.44 -25.98
C VAL A 601 -3.18 -18.07 -26.51
N GLU A 602 -2.37 -17.50 -27.38
CA GLU A 602 -2.52 -16.15 -27.91
C GLU A 602 -2.56 -16.20 -29.45
N ARG A 603 -3.53 -15.54 -30.08
CA ARG A 603 -3.58 -15.39 -31.53
C ARG A 603 -2.39 -14.53 -31.98
N ARG A 604 -1.60 -15.06 -32.91
CA ARG A 604 -0.54 -14.29 -33.57
C ARG A 604 -1.23 -13.13 -34.29
N ASN A 605 -0.75 -11.92 -34.05
CA ASN A 605 -1.14 -10.79 -34.88
C ASN A 605 -0.88 -11.19 -36.34
N ALA A 606 -1.93 -11.23 -37.15
CA ALA A 606 -1.78 -11.36 -38.59
C ALA A 606 -0.92 -10.16 -39.01
N ALA A 607 0.34 -10.41 -39.32
CA ALA A 607 1.33 -9.36 -39.47
C ALA A 607 0.87 -8.32 -40.49
N THR A 608 0.77 -7.07 -40.02
CA THR A 608 1.34 -5.88 -40.67
C THR A 608 2.67 -6.15 -41.33
#